data_AF-A0A3Q3B581-F1
#
_entry.id   AF-A0A3Q3B581-F1
#
_cell.length_a   1.000
_cell.length_b   1.000
_cell.length_c   1.000
_cell.angle_alpha   90.00
_cell.angle_beta   90.00
_cell.angle_gamma   90.00
#
_symmetry.space_group_name_H-M   'P 1'
#
loop_
_entity.id
_entity.type
_entity.pdbx_description
1 polymer ?
#
loop_
_entity_poly.entity_id
_entity_poly.type
_entity_poly.pdbx_seq_one_letter_code
_entity_poly.pdbx_strand_id
1 'polypeptide(L)'
;HVSCQTCQGPHSSDCQLCLSGNHPLHGQCPQVQCPLGEYFDGKSSECRPCDASCKTCFGPKALDCSSCFQGYFLDQDSSCVEQCPSGSYANPKTELCEDCSPNCDDCVDTSDNCISCSRGSNQLFLHQGRCWSNCPEGFFETPEGSCEACDTSCQTCDETRSQCLSCADGFYLEDSSCVSECPAGTYTTRQEADRQQLGFCSPCDRVCSTCTGPSPRDCLSCSPGYLRLFQLCVIHCPTGYRLLLCIDSICFGSKSSSLFKTVILIYVLCVT
;
A
#
# COMPACT_ATOMS: atom_id res chain seq x y z
N HIS A 1 -20.52 -43.68 -12.08
CA HIS A 1 -21.90 -43.40 -12.52
C HIS A 1 -22.49 -42.24 -11.73
N VAL A 2 -23.39 -41.42 -12.32
CA VAL A 2 -23.90 -40.16 -11.71
C VAL A 2 -24.74 -40.33 -10.45
N SER A 3 -25.07 -41.57 -10.06
CA SER A 3 -25.81 -41.87 -8.83
C SER A 3 -24.90 -42.21 -7.64
N CYS A 4 -23.57 -42.23 -7.85
CA CYS A 4 -22.59 -42.67 -6.88
C CYS A 4 -21.83 -41.50 -6.26
N GLN A 5 -21.74 -41.50 -4.94
CA GLN A 5 -20.88 -40.62 -4.17
C GLN A 5 -19.46 -41.19 -4.08
N THR A 6 -19.33 -42.49 -3.82
CA THR A 6 -18.06 -43.22 -3.91
C THR A 6 -18.24 -44.48 -4.75
N CYS A 7 -17.20 -44.83 -5.50
CA CYS A 7 -17.24 -45.95 -6.44
C CYS A 7 -15.93 -46.72 -6.43
N GLN A 8 -16.02 -48.03 -6.66
CA GLN A 8 -14.89 -48.94 -6.83
C GLN A 8 -14.54 -49.17 -8.31
N GLY A 9 -15.39 -48.69 -9.22
CA GLY A 9 -15.25 -48.88 -10.66
C GLY A 9 -16.14 -47.91 -11.45
N PRO A 10 -16.01 -47.90 -12.79
CA PRO A 10 -16.70 -46.95 -13.65
C PRO A 10 -18.19 -47.26 -13.86
N HIS A 11 -18.65 -48.51 -13.65
CA HIS A 11 -20.03 -48.90 -13.93
C HIS A 11 -21.02 -48.45 -12.85
N SER A 12 -22.31 -48.39 -13.22
CA SER A 12 -23.42 -48.08 -12.30
C SER A 12 -23.62 -49.11 -11.20
N SER A 13 -23.05 -50.30 -11.37
CA SER A 13 -22.99 -51.42 -10.43
C SER A 13 -21.83 -51.35 -9.43
N ASP A 14 -20.85 -50.47 -9.67
CA ASP A 14 -19.61 -50.45 -8.90
C ASP A 14 -19.64 -49.37 -7.82
N CYS A 15 -20.85 -48.99 -7.43
CA CYS A 15 -21.08 -48.00 -6.41
C CYS A 15 -20.71 -48.58 -5.04
N GLN A 16 -20.08 -47.79 -4.18
CA GLN A 16 -19.86 -48.14 -2.76
C GLN A 16 -20.81 -47.37 -1.85
N LEU A 17 -21.07 -46.11 -2.21
CA LEU A 17 -22.02 -45.24 -1.55
C LEU A 17 -22.79 -44.43 -2.60
N CYS A 18 -24.10 -44.37 -2.46
CA CYS A 18 -24.97 -43.57 -3.31
C CYS A 18 -24.88 -42.09 -2.92
N LEU A 19 -25.21 -41.18 -3.84
CA LEU A 19 -25.32 -39.74 -3.54
C LEU A 19 -26.31 -39.41 -2.40
N SER A 20 -27.23 -40.32 -2.12
CA SER A 20 -28.14 -40.27 -0.98
C SER A 20 -27.59 -40.96 0.28
N GLY A 21 -26.29 -41.29 0.35
CA GLY A 21 -25.61 -41.93 1.49
C GLY A 21 -25.93 -43.41 1.68
N ASN A 22 -26.84 -43.95 0.87
CA ASN A 22 -27.27 -45.34 0.95
C ASN A 22 -26.22 -46.31 0.41
N HIS A 23 -26.20 -47.53 0.95
CA HIS A 23 -25.48 -48.63 0.34
C HIS A 23 -26.20 -49.12 -0.93
N PRO A 24 -25.47 -49.42 -2.01
CA PRO A 24 -26.06 -49.85 -3.27
C PRO A 24 -26.72 -51.22 -3.15
N LEU A 25 -27.90 -51.37 -3.74
CA LEU A 25 -28.63 -52.62 -3.82
C LEU A 25 -28.33 -53.28 -5.17
N HIS A 26 -27.72 -54.47 -5.15
CA HIS A 26 -27.19 -55.15 -6.34
C HIS A 26 -26.22 -54.29 -7.17
N GLY A 27 -25.39 -53.49 -6.48
CA GLY A 27 -24.41 -52.60 -7.10
C GLY A 27 -24.98 -51.29 -7.63
N GLN A 28 -26.30 -51.19 -7.78
CA GLN A 28 -26.96 -49.99 -8.29
C GLN A 28 -27.55 -49.17 -7.16
N CYS A 29 -27.44 -47.85 -7.26
CA CYS A 29 -28.18 -46.96 -6.37
C CYS A 29 -29.64 -46.96 -6.76
N PRO A 30 -30.55 -47.38 -5.84
CA PRO A 30 -31.96 -47.35 -6.15
C PRO A 30 -32.36 -45.89 -6.40
N GLN A 31 -33.04 -45.66 -7.52
CA GLN A 31 -33.60 -44.36 -7.91
C GLN A 31 -34.82 -44.05 -7.01
N VAL A 32 -34.64 -44.02 -5.69
CA VAL A 32 -35.69 -43.56 -4.78
C VAL A 32 -35.59 -42.04 -4.73
N GLN A 33 -36.44 -41.37 -5.51
CA GLN A 33 -36.62 -39.94 -5.42
C GLN A 33 -37.51 -39.65 -4.20
N CYS A 34 -36.88 -39.40 -3.06
CA CYS A 34 -37.59 -38.77 -1.94
C CYS A 34 -37.87 -37.30 -2.27
N PRO A 35 -38.96 -36.72 -1.75
CA PRO A 35 -39.21 -35.28 -1.81
C PRO A 35 -38.06 -34.45 -1.24
N LEU A 36 -38.02 -33.15 -1.58
CA LEU A 36 -37.05 -32.22 -1.00
C LEU A 36 -37.20 -32.17 0.54
N GLY A 37 -36.08 -32.09 1.24
CA GLY A 37 -36.04 -32.14 2.71
C GLY A 37 -36.15 -33.55 3.31
N GLU A 38 -36.15 -34.60 2.48
CA GLU A 38 -36.18 -35.99 2.93
C GLU A 38 -35.03 -36.82 2.33
N TYR A 39 -34.58 -37.81 3.09
CA TYR A 39 -33.63 -38.84 2.66
C TYR A 39 -34.28 -40.23 2.74
N PHE A 40 -33.80 -41.17 1.93
CA PHE A 40 -34.30 -42.55 1.98
C PHE A 40 -33.61 -43.31 3.13
N ASP A 41 -34.38 -43.76 4.13
CA ASP A 41 -33.89 -44.61 5.21
C ASP A 41 -33.95 -46.08 4.79
N GLY A 42 -32.81 -46.65 4.39
CA GLY A 42 -32.72 -48.05 3.96
C GLY A 42 -33.14 -49.08 5.02
N LYS A 43 -33.23 -48.71 6.31
CA LYS A 43 -33.71 -49.60 7.37
C LYS A 43 -35.23 -49.72 7.39
N SER A 44 -35.95 -48.60 7.23
CA SER A 44 -37.41 -48.60 7.18
C SER A 44 -37.96 -48.71 5.76
N SER A 45 -37.12 -48.55 4.73
CA SER A 45 -37.53 -48.47 3.32
C SER A 45 -38.54 -47.33 3.05
N GLU A 46 -38.39 -46.21 3.77
CA GLU A 46 -39.27 -45.04 3.70
C GLU A 46 -38.44 -43.76 3.58
N CYS A 47 -39.04 -42.69 3.05
CA CYS A 47 -38.45 -41.36 3.09
C CYS A 47 -38.67 -40.74 4.47
N ARG A 48 -37.61 -40.16 5.04
CA ARG A 48 -37.63 -39.50 6.34
C ARG A 48 -37.04 -38.09 6.25
N PRO A 49 -37.55 -37.15 7.07
CA PRO A 49 -37.05 -35.79 7.07
C PRO A 49 -35.57 -35.76 7.47
N CYS A 50 -34.80 -34.91 6.80
CA CYS A 50 -33.48 -34.52 7.28
C CYS A 50 -33.54 -33.21 8.06
N ASP A 51 -32.37 -32.64 8.34
CA ASP A 51 -32.28 -31.34 8.99
C ASP A 51 -33.02 -30.26 8.19
N ALA A 52 -33.68 -29.35 8.89
CA ALA A 52 -34.54 -28.33 8.29
C ALA A 52 -33.79 -27.35 7.37
N SER A 53 -32.47 -27.21 7.53
CA SER A 53 -31.62 -26.38 6.68
C SER A 53 -31.34 -27.00 5.29
N CYS A 54 -31.61 -28.29 5.12
CA CYS A 54 -31.14 -29.06 3.97
C CYS A 54 -32.26 -29.33 2.95
N LYS A 55 -31.99 -28.96 1.70
CA LYS A 55 -32.89 -29.17 0.57
C LYS A 55 -32.77 -30.60 0.02
N THR A 56 -31.54 -31.12 -0.05
CA THR A 56 -31.26 -32.53 -0.31
C THR A 56 -30.20 -33.02 0.67
N CYS A 57 -30.31 -34.29 1.05
CA CYS A 57 -29.56 -34.85 2.16
C CYS A 57 -29.38 -36.36 1.98
N PHE A 58 -28.38 -36.90 2.66
CA PHE A 58 -28.02 -38.31 2.65
C PHE A 58 -28.16 -38.98 4.02
N GLY A 59 -28.68 -38.24 5.01
CA GLY A 59 -28.90 -38.69 6.36
C GLY A 59 -29.72 -37.69 7.18
N PRO A 60 -30.04 -38.03 8.44
CA PRO A 60 -30.91 -37.23 9.28
C PRO A 60 -30.18 -36.08 9.99
N LYS A 61 -28.84 -36.03 9.97
CA LYS A 61 -28.07 -35.02 10.73
C LYS A 61 -27.85 -33.76 9.91
N ALA A 62 -27.57 -32.65 10.59
CA ALA A 62 -27.21 -31.37 9.97
C ALA A 62 -25.96 -31.44 9.07
N LEU A 63 -25.06 -32.39 9.32
CA LEU A 63 -23.83 -32.64 8.54
C LEU A 63 -24.05 -33.60 7.35
N ASP A 64 -25.27 -34.11 7.17
CA ASP A 64 -25.57 -35.10 6.14
C ASP A 64 -26.23 -34.45 4.90
N CYS A 65 -25.81 -33.24 4.54
CA CYS A 65 -26.48 -32.44 3.51
C CYS A 65 -25.72 -32.36 2.20
N SER A 66 -26.46 -32.30 1.10
CA SER A 66 -25.91 -32.24 -0.26
C SER A 66 -26.33 -31.01 -1.04
N SER A 67 -27.41 -30.34 -0.63
CA SER A 67 -27.76 -28.99 -1.08
C SER A 67 -28.64 -28.31 -0.04
N CYS A 68 -28.65 -26.98 -0.06
CA CYS A 68 -29.30 -26.17 0.95
C CYS A 68 -30.56 -25.46 0.42
N PHE A 69 -31.46 -25.08 1.32
CA PHE A 69 -32.55 -24.19 0.96
C PHE A 69 -32.02 -22.76 0.73
N GLN A 70 -32.81 -21.94 0.03
CA GLN A 70 -32.44 -20.57 -0.26
C GLN A 70 -32.16 -19.78 1.03
N GLY A 71 -31.03 -19.08 1.06
CA GLY A 71 -30.54 -18.35 2.24
C GLY A 71 -29.48 -19.11 3.05
N TYR A 72 -29.24 -20.39 2.73
CA TYR A 72 -28.19 -21.21 3.30
C TYR A 72 -27.14 -21.59 2.24
N PHE A 73 -25.92 -21.83 2.68
CA PHE A 73 -24.77 -22.21 1.87
C PHE A 73 -24.19 -23.51 2.39
N LEU A 74 -23.80 -24.41 1.47
CA LEU A 74 -23.19 -25.69 1.85
C LEU A 74 -21.71 -25.48 2.19
N ASP A 75 -21.32 -25.83 3.42
CA ASP A 75 -19.93 -25.78 3.87
C ASP A 75 -19.14 -27.06 3.53
N GLN A 76 -17.84 -27.07 3.87
CA GLN A 76 -16.96 -28.21 3.62
C GLN A 76 -17.31 -29.46 4.44
N ASP A 77 -17.99 -29.26 5.58
CA ASP A 77 -18.43 -30.33 6.48
C ASP A 77 -19.81 -30.88 6.09
N SER A 78 -20.33 -30.50 4.91
CA SER A 78 -21.64 -30.91 4.39
C SER A 78 -22.82 -30.43 5.25
N SER A 79 -22.68 -29.25 5.86
CA SER A 79 -23.71 -28.56 6.62
C SER A 79 -24.20 -27.30 5.90
N CYS A 80 -25.48 -26.98 6.07
CA CYS A 80 -26.11 -25.80 5.50
C CYS A 80 -26.09 -24.65 6.52
N VAL A 81 -25.33 -23.59 6.22
CA VAL A 81 -25.11 -22.46 7.13
C VAL A 81 -25.54 -21.13 6.51
N GLU A 82 -26.06 -20.21 7.32
CA GLU A 82 -26.40 -18.85 6.85
C GLU A 82 -25.15 -17.97 6.68
N GLN A 83 -24.13 -18.23 7.50
CA GLN A 83 -22.85 -17.53 7.49
C GLN A 83 -21.75 -18.57 7.38
N CYS A 84 -20.93 -18.44 6.33
CA CYS A 84 -19.81 -19.34 6.11
C CYS A 84 -18.76 -19.20 7.21
N PRO A 85 -18.07 -20.31 7.56
CA PRO A 85 -17.01 -20.27 8.56
C PRO A 85 -15.83 -19.40 8.11
N SER A 86 -15.02 -18.93 9.08
CA SER A 86 -13.77 -18.20 8.80
C SER A 86 -12.89 -18.95 7.80
N GLY A 87 -12.22 -18.19 6.93
CA GLY A 87 -11.48 -18.72 5.79
C GLY A 87 -12.32 -19.03 4.55
N SER A 88 -13.64 -18.80 4.59
CA SER A 88 -14.54 -18.99 3.45
C SER A 88 -15.58 -17.87 3.33
N TYR A 89 -16.12 -17.69 2.12
CA TYR A 89 -17.16 -16.72 1.81
C TYR A 89 -18.36 -17.38 1.16
N ALA A 90 -19.55 -16.81 1.38
CA ALA A 90 -20.78 -17.27 0.75
C ALA A 90 -20.81 -16.88 -0.73
N ASN A 91 -20.89 -17.86 -1.64
CA ASN A 91 -21.02 -17.60 -3.07
C ASN A 91 -22.47 -17.84 -3.54
N PRO A 92 -23.25 -16.77 -3.83
CA PRO A 92 -24.65 -16.90 -4.24
C PRO A 92 -24.86 -17.57 -5.60
N LYS A 93 -23.81 -17.72 -6.42
CA LYS A 93 -23.91 -18.38 -7.74
C LYS A 93 -23.81 -19.88 -7.63
N THR A 94 -22.99 -20.38 -6.71
CA THR A 94 -22.75 -21.81 -6.49
C THR A 94 -23.56 -22.35 -5.32
N GLU A 95 -24.09 -21.47 -4.44
CA GLU A 95 -24.77 -21.83 -3.18
C GLU A 95 -23.84 -22.58 -2.20
N LEU A 96 -22.53 -22.35 -2.34
CA LEU A 96 -21.48 -22.97 -1.52
C LEU A 96 -20.73 -21.93 -0.68
N CYS A 97 -20.14 -22.38 0.42
CA CYS A 97 -19.05 -21.68 1.07
C CYS A 97 -17.75 -22.02 0.33
N GLU A 98 -17.14 -21.01 -0.28
CA GLU A 98 -15.91 -21.15 -1.04
C GLU A 98 -14.74 -20.53 -0.29
N ASP A 99 -13.55 -21.11 -0.45
CA ASP A 99 -12.38 -20.67 0.29
C ASP A 99 -11.85 -19.30 -0.17
N CYS A 100 -11.31 -18.56 0.78
CA CYS A 100 -10.59 -17.33 0.52
C CYS A 100 -9.26 -17.58 -0.22
N SER A 101 -8.77 -16.55 -0.91
CA SER A 101 -7.48 -16.62 -1.60
C SER A 101 -6.35 -16.89 -0.60
N PRO A 102 -5.22 -17.51 -1.03
CA PRO A 102 -4.09 -17.77 -0.14
C PRO A 102 -3.61 -16.51 0.59
N ASN A 103 -3.16 -16.68 1.84
CA ASN A 103 -2.74 -15.61 2.74
C ASN A 103 -3.88 -14.69 3.24
N CYS A 104 -5.13 -15.00 2.90
CA CYS A 104 -6.31 -14.36 3.46
C CYS A 104 -6.93 -15.25 4.55
N ASP A 105 -7.13 -14.67 5.74
CA ASP A 105 -7.76 -15.32 6.89
C ASP A 105 -9.29 -15.24 6.79
N ASP A 106 -9.82 -14.08 6.40
CA ASP A 106 -11.26 -13.86 6.20
C ASP A 106 -11.49 -13.00 4.95
N CYS A 107 -12.48 -13.36 4.14
CA CYS A 107 -12.88 -12.65 2.92
C CYS A 107 -14.41 -12.53 2.81
N VAL A 108 -14.87 -11.60 1.98
CA VAL A 108 -16.31 -11.32 1.79
C VAL A 108 -16.66 -11.14 0.32
N ASP A 109 -17.82 -11.64 -0.09
CA ASP A 109 -18.37 -11.61 -1.47
C ASP A 109 -17.57 -12.37 -2.54
N THR A 110 -16.23 -12.32 -2.50
CA THR A 110 -15.32 -12.98 -3.43
C THR A 110 -14.05 -13.43 -2.71
N SER A 111 -13.41 -14.47 -3.24
CA SER A 111 -12.14 -15.01 -2.72
C SER A 111 -11.02 -13.96 -2.61
N ASP A 112 -11.04 -12.94 -3.47
CA ASP A 112 -10.04 -11.88 -3.59
C ASP A 112 -10.36 -10.60 -2.79
N ASN A 113 -11.47 -10.57 -2.06
CA ASN A 113 -11.86 -9.41 -1.26
C ASN A 113 -11.63 -9.73 0.22
N CYS A 114 -10.35 -9.80 0.55
CA CYS A 114 -9.85 -10.10 1.86
C CYS A 114 -10.09 -8.95 2.84
N ILE A 115 -10.47 -9.28 4.07
CA ILE A 115 -10.68 -8.33 5.16
C ILE A 115 -9.71 -8.56 6.33
N SER A 116 -9.02 -9.70 6.37
CA SER A 116 -8.02 -10.03 7.39
C SER A 116 -6.94 -10.93 6.80
N CYS A 117 -5.66 -10.60 7.02
CA CYS A 117 -4.53 -11.38 6.51
C CYS A 117 -4.11 -12.49 7.47
N SER A 118 -3.69 -13.64 6.92
CA SER A 118 -3.26 -14.79 7.72
C SER A 118 -2.05 -14.42 8.59
N ARG A 119 -2.09 -14.77 9.87
CA ARG A 119 -0.98 -14.58 10.81
C ARG A 119 0.02 -15.74 10.69
N GLY A 120 1.05 -15.56 9.86
CA GLY A 120 2.09 -16.56 9.60
C GLY A 120 3.47 -16.19 10.15
N SER A 121 4.53 -16.79 9.58
CA SER A 121 5.92 -16.44 9.91
C SER A 121 6.34 -15.07 9.39
N ASN A 122 5.65 -14.58 8.36
CA ASN A 122 5.89 -13.28 7.74
C ASN A 122 4.69 -12.38 8.02
N GLN A 123 4.95 -11.13 8.40
CA GLN A 123 3.92 -10.12 8.51
C GLN A 123 3.36 -9.80 7.11
N LEU A 124 2.04 -9.71 7.02
CA LEU A 124 1.33 -9.32 5.81
C LEU A 124 0.53 -8.05 6.08
N PHE A 125 0.29 -7.29 5.02
CA PHE A 125 -0.38 -5.99 5.10
C PHE A 125 -1.61 -5.98 4.19
N LEU A 126 -2.75 -5.60 4.76
CA LEU A 126 -4.00 -5.50 4.02
C LEU A 126 -4.00 -4.23 3.16
N HIS A 127 -4.23 -4.40 1.87
CA HIS A 127 -4.41 -3.29 0.93
C HIS A 127 -5.35 -3.68 -0.21
N GLN A 128 -6.44 -2.92 -0.37
CA GLN A 128 -7.43 -3.09 -1.45
C GLN A 128 -7.94 -4.53 -1.60
N GLY A 129 -8.31 -5.16 -0.48
CA GLY A 129 -8.84 -6.53 -0.48
C GLY A 129 -7.77 -7.61 -0.63
N ARG A 130 -6.48 -7.27 -0.64
CA ARG A 130 -5.40 -8.26 -0.79
C ARG A 130 -4.34 -8.11 0.30
N CYS A 131 -3.69 -9.22 0.60
CA CYS A 131 -2.60 -9.28 1.55
C CYS A 131 -1.26 -9.21 0.83
N TRP A 132 -0.50 -8.18 1.14
CA TRP A 132 0.81 -7.91 0.55
C TRP A 132 1.93 -8.25 1.52
N SER A 133 3.07 -8.70 1.00
CA SER A 133 4.27 -8.88 1.83
C SER A 133 4.93 -7.56 2.18
N ASN A 134 4.93 -6.60 1.23
CA ASN A 134 5.37 -5.23 1.41
C ASN A 134 4.32 -4.32 0.80
N CYS A 135 4.08 -3.15 1.39
CA CYS A 135 3.14 -2.20 0.82
C CYS A 135 3.59 -1.68 -0.55
N PRO A 136 2.64 -1.36 -1.47
CA PRO A 136 2.97 -0.74 -2.75
C PRO A 136 3.57 0.67 -2.56
N GLU A 137 4.23 1.18 -3.59
CA GLU A 137 4.83 2.52 -3.57
C GLU A 137 3.78 3.59 -3.24
N GLY A 138 4.15 4.58 -2.41
CA GLY A 138 3.24 5.60 -1.89
C GLY A 138 2.43 5.19 -0.66
N PHE A 139 2.69 3.99 -0.12
CA PHE A 139 2.08 3.51 1.12
C PHE A 139 3.17 3.05 2.10
N PHE A 140 2.90 3.23 3.39
CA PHE A 140 3.75 2.72 4.46
C PHE A 140 3.02 1.64 5.27
N GLU A 141 3.82 0.83 5.94
CA GLU A 141 3.39 -0.33 6.72
C GLU A 141 2.96 0.12 8.12
N THR A 142 1.71 -0.15 8.49
CA THR A 142 1.24 0.16 9.86
C THR A 142 1.46 -1.01 10.82
N PRO A 143 1.67 -0.73 12.12
CA PRO A 143 1.78 -1.78 13.14
C PRO A 143 0.56 -2.71 13.22
N GLU A 144 -0.61 -2.23 12.78
CA GLU A 144 -1.87 -2.99 12.73
C GLU A 144 -1.93 -3.98 11.56
N GLY A 145 -0.92 -4.00 10.67
CA GLY A 145 -0.88 -4.88 9.50
C GLY A 145 -1.71 -4.35 8.32
N SER A 146 -1.72 -3.04 8.12
CA SER A 146 -2.39 -2.38 6.99
C SER A 146 -1.40 -1.53 6.19
N CYS A 147 -1.74 -1.23 4.94
CA CYS A 147 -1.00 -0.25 4.14
C CYS A 147 -1.75 1.09 4.12
N GLU A 148 -1.14 2.13 4.65
CA GLU A 148 -1.69 3.49 4.65
C GLU A 148 -0.95 4.41 3.69
N ALA A 149 -1.68 5.33 3.06
CA ALA A 149 -1.12 6.23 2.06
C ALA A 149 -0.24 7.30 2.72
N CYS A 150 0.89 7.61 2.09
CA CYS A 150 1.74 8.74 2.45
C CYS A 150 1.02 10.08 2.27
N ASP A 151 1.53 11.13 2.90
CA ASP A 151 1.07 12.49 2.64
C ASP A 151 1.40 12.90 1.20
N THR A 152 0.58 13.80 0.64
CA THR A 152 0.64 14.17 -0.78
C THR A 152 1.96 14.82 -1.22
N SER A 153 2.74 15.35 -0.27
CA SER A 153 4.08 15.90 -0.52
C SER A 153 5.16 14.82 -0.59
N CYS A 154 4.92 13.65 0.01
CA CYS A 154 5.84 12.51 -0.07
C CYS A 154 5.52 11.68 -1.32
N GLN A 155 6.56 11.20 -1.99
CA GLN A 155 6.41 10.10 -2.94
C GLN A 155 6.51 8.74 -2.24
N THR A 156 7.46 8.61 -1.30
CA THR A 156 7.56 7.47 -0.39
C THR A 156 7.73 7.97 1.03
N CYS A 157 7.21 7.22 2.00
CA CYS A 157 7.27 7.52 3.42
C CYS A 157 7.50 6.24 4.22
N ASP A 158 7.92 6.41 5.47
CA ASP A 158 8.20 5.32 6.40
C ASP A 158 7.73 5.70 7.81
N GLU A 159 7.30 4.71 8.60
CA GLU A 159 6.73 4.81 9.96
C GLU A 159 5.44 5.66 10.10
N THR A 160 5.40 6.83 9.47
CA THR A 160 4.27 7.77 9.47
C THR A 160 4.05 8.39 8.10
N ARG A 161 2.84 8.89 7.87
CA ARG A 161 2.45 9.57 6.63
C ARG A 161 3.35 10.74 6.23
N SER A 162 3.91 11.43 7.22
CA SER A 162 4.69 12.66 7.07
C SER A 162 6.21 12.47 7.10
N GLN A 163 6.70 11.31 7.54
CA GLN A 163 8.13 10.98 7.48
C GLN A 163 8.46 10.50 6.06
N CYS A 164 8.73 11.46 5.18
CA CYS A 164 9.03 11.16 3.79
C CYS A 164 10.45 10.59 3.65
N LEU A 165 10.60 9.54 2.85
CA LEU A 165 11.88 9.05 2.34
C LEU A 165 12.24 9.68 0.99
N SER A 166 11.22 10.04 0.22
CA SER A 166 11.36 10.80 -1.03
C SER A 166 10.17 11.72 -1.24
N CYS A 167 10.38 12.77 -2.02
CA CYS A 167 9.38 13.80 -2.24
C CYS A 167 8.75 13.69 -3.62
N ALA A 168 7.46 14.04 -3.69
CA ALA A 168 6.76 14.17 -4.95
C ALA A 168 7.38 15.28 -5.82
N ASP A 169 7.11 15.23 -7.12
CA ASP A 169 7.62 16.23 -8.06
C ASP A 169 7.26 17.66 -7.63
N GLY A 170 8.29 18.51 -7.58
CA GLY A 170 8.16 19.91 -7.14
C GLY A 170 8.45 20.14 -5.66
N PHE A 171 8.66 19.08 -4.87
CA PHE A 171 9.10 19.16 -3.49
C PHE A 171 10.55 18.68 -3.32
N TYR A 172 11.18 19.08 -2.21
CA TYR A 172 12.56 18.78 -1.87
C TYR A 172 12.63 18.23 -0.45
N LEU A 173 13.40 17.14 -0.27
CA LEU A 173 13.60 16.50 1.01
C LEU A 173 14.52 17.34 1.90
N GLU A 174 14.05 17.66 3.09
CA GLU A 174 14.78 18.34 4.18
C GLU A 174 14.46 17.58 5.48
N ASP A 175 15.46 16.94 6.11
CA ASP A 175 15.32 16.21 7.39
C ASP A 175 14.04 15.36 7.48
N SER A 176 13.77 14.49 6.49
CA SER A 176 12.59 13.60 6.37
C SER A 176 11.23 14.30 6.16
N SER A 177 11.22 15.60 5.84
CA SER A 177 10.03 16.34 5.45
C SER A 177 10.18 16.91 4.03
N CYS A 178 9.08 16.98 3.29
CA CYS A 178 9.08 17.53 1.94
C CYS A 178 8.62 18.99 1.93
N VAL A 179 9.50 19.89 1.48
CA VAL A 179 9.22 21.34 1.39
C VAL A 179 9.19 21.80 -0.06
N SER A 180 8.38 22.81 -0.37
CA SER A 180 8.32 23.41 -1.71
C SER A 180 9.50 24.35 -1.98
N GLU A 181 10.08 24.94 -0.94
CA GLU A 181 11.27 25.78 -1.00
C GLU A 181 12.25 25.40 0.11
N CYS A 182 13.53 25.25 -0.24
CA CYS A 182 14.57 24.91 0.72
C CYS A 182 14.85 26.08 1.69
N PRO A 183 15.07 25.80 2.99
CA PRO A 183 15.32 26.84 3.98
C PRO A 183 16.63 27.61 3.72
N ALA A 184 16.73 28.81 4.29
CA ALA A 184 17.94 29.62 4.18
C ALA A 184 19.18 28.86 4.70
N GLY A 185 20.29 28.96 3.97
CA GLY A 185 21.51 28.18 4.22
C GLY A 185 21.56 26.84 3.48
N THR A 186 20.51 26.49 2.74
CA THR A 186 20.49 25.33 1.83
C THR A 186 20.10 25.76 0.41
N TYR A 187 20.31 24.89 -0.57
CA TYR A 187 19.90 25.08 -1.96
C TYR A 187 19.27 23.80 -2.51
N THR A 188 18.38 23.95 -3.49
CA THR A 188 17.73 22.83 -4.18
C THR A 188 18.73 22.08 -5.05
N THR A 189 18.81 20.77 -4.91
CA THR A 189 19.59 19.92 -5.79
C THR A 189 18.80 18.65 -6.15
N ARG A 190 19.26 17.95 -7.19
CA ARG A 190 18.60 16.74 -7.71
C ARG A 190 19.63 15.65 -7.92
N GLN A 191 19.25 14.42 -7.61
CA GLN A 191 20.04 13.23 -7.92
C GLN A 191 19.19 12.24 -8.70
N GLU A 192 19.77 11.66 -9.74
CA GLU A 192 19.15 10.56 -10.48
C GLU A 192 19.55 9.23 -9.83
N ALA A 193 18.55 8.47 -9.41
CA ALA A 193 18.68 7.10 -8.94
C ALA A 193 17.56 6.28 -9.57
N ASP A 194 17.88 5.10 -10.12
CA ASP A 194 16.89 4.18 -10.72
C ASP A 194 15.95 4.82 -11.77
N ARG A 195 16.47 5.78 -12.56
CA ARG A 195 15.72 6.57 -13.56
C ARG A 195 14.68 7.52 -12.97
N GLN A 196 14.79 7.82 -11.68
CA GLN A 196 13.94 8.75 -10.97
C GLN A 196 14.76 9.93 -10.46
N GLN A 197 14.19 11.14 -10.57
CA GLN A 197 14.82 12.35 -10.08
C GLN A 197 14.37 12.66 -8.66
N LEU A 198 15.29 12.55 -7.71
CA LEU A 198 15.05 12.83 -6.30
C LEU A 198 15.52 14.24 -5.96
N GLY A 199 14.61 15.09 -5.51
CA GLY A 199 14.90 16.45 -5.06
C GLY A 199 15.21 16.48 -3.56
N PHE A 200 16.30 17.14 -3.18
CA PHE A 200 16.66 17.37 -1.78
C PHE A 200 17.32 18.73 -1.58
N CYS A 201 17.30 19.20 -0.34
CA CYS A 201 17.95 20.41 0.09
C CYS A 201 19.38 20.08 0.56
N SER A 202 20.36 20.80 0.02
CA SER A 202 21.78 20.58 0.33
C SER A 202 22.37 21.84 0.96
N PRO A 203 23.24 21.73 1.97
CA PRO A 203 23.80 22.90 2.65
C PRO A 203 24.70 23.72 1.72
N CYS A 204 24.60 25.04 1.85
CA CYS A 204 25.51 25.99 1.23
C CYS A 204 26.94 25.83 1.76
N ASP A 205 27.91 26.37 1.03
CA ASP A 205 29.23 26.61 1.62
C ASP A 205 29.09 27.53 2.85
N ARG A 206 29.84 27.24 3.92
CA ARG A 206 29.82 27.97 5.20
C ARG A 206 30.01 29.48 5.09
N VAL A 207 30.64 29.95 4.00
CA VAL A 207 30.88 31.36 3.72
C VAL A 207 29.59 32.07 3.26
N CYS A 208 28.60 31.33 2.75
CA CYS A 208 27.32 31.85 2.30
C CYS A 208 26.22 31.76 3.39
N SER A 209 25.39 32.79 3.52
CA SER A 209 24.11 32.70 4.24
C SER A 209 22.98 32.17 3.36
N THR A 210 22.99 32.49 2.08
CA THR A 210 22.10 31.91 1.06
C THR A 210 22.90 31.67 -0.22
N CYS A 211 22.57 30.63 -0.98
CA CYS A 211 23.32 30.24 -2.16
C CYS A 211 22.41 29.62 -3.24
N THR A 212 22.93 29.51 -4.46
CA THR A 212 22.31 28.75 -5.57
C THR A 212 23.00 27.43 -5.86
N GLY A 213 24.04 27.08 -5.10
CA GLY A 213 24.91 25.95 -5.36
C GLY A 213 25.95 25.72 -4.26
N PRO A 214 26.76 24.65 -4.39
CA PRO A 214 27.70 24.22 -3.36
C PRO A 214 28.96 25.11 -3.28
N SER A 215 29.23 25.96 -4.26
CA SER A 215 30.47 26.71 -4.34
C SER A 215 30.43 27.99 -3.50
N PRO A 216 31.57 28.44 -2.93
CA PRO A 216 31.71 29.80 -2.39
C PRO A 216 31.46 30.93 -3.41
N ARG A 217 31.34 30.59 -4.70
CA ARG A 217 30.98 31.52 -5.79
C ARG A 217 29.49 31.56 -6.10
N ASP A 218 28.73 30.63 -5.54
CA ASP A 218 27.28 30.53 -5.71
C ASP A 218 26.54 31.26 -4.58
N CYS A 219 27.25 32.06 -3.77
CA CYS A 219 26.64 32.83 -2.68
C CYS A 219 25.76 33.97 -3.21
N LEU A 220 24.51 34.01 -2.77
CA LEU A 220 23.61 35.15 -2.95
C LEU A 220 23.77 36.18 -1.82
N SER A 221 24.06 35.71 -0.60
CA SER A 221 24.38 36.53 0.57
C SER A 221 25.49 35.89 1.39
N CYS A 222 26.26 36.72 2.10
CA CYS A 222 27.42 36.27 2.87
C CYS A 222 27.06 36.03 4.33
N SER A 223 27.67 35.02 4.94
CA SER A 223 27.59 34.76 6.37
C SER A 223 28.06 35.95 7.21
N PRO A 224 27.55 36.14 8.43
CA PRO A 224 28.02 37.20 9.33
C PRO A 224 29.54 37.18 9.47
N GLY A 225 30.19 38.34 9.31
CA GLY A 225 31.65 38.47 9.34
C GLY A 225 32.35 38.35 7.99
N TYR A 226 31.64 38.02 6.91
CA TYR A 226 32.14 38.06 5.54
C TYR A 226 31.60 39.28 4.79
N LEU A 227 32.44 39.87 3.94
CA LEU A 227 32.11 40.99 3.08
C LEU A 227 31.81 40.50 1.66
N ARG A 228 30.76 41.04 1.04
CA ARG A 228 30.39 40.69 -0.34
C ARG A 228 31.26 41.46 -1.34
N LEU A 229 31.98 40.74 -2.19
CA LEU A 229 32.77 41.27 -3.30
C LEU A 229 32.30 40.60 -4.59
N PHE A 230 31.38 41.23 -5.32
CA PHE A 230 30.67 40.62 -6.47
C PHE A 230 29.96 39.31 -6.06
N GLN A 231 30.39 38.17 -6.63
CA GLN A 231 29.86 36.83 -6.33
C GLN A 231 30.74 36.04 -5.35
N LEU A 232 31.68 36.71 -4.67
CA LEU A 232 32.57 36.10 -3.69
C LEU A 232 32.33 36.73 -2.32
N CYS A 233 32.35 35.90 -1.29
CA CYS A 233 32.34 36.34 0.10
C CYS A 233 33.77 36.24 0.66
N VAL A 234 34.31 37.37 1.12
CA VAL A 234 35.72 37.49 1.55
C VAL A 234 35.82 38.05 2.96
N ILE A 235 36.84 37.63 3.72
CA ILE A 235 37.07 38.11 5.09
C ILE A 235 37.71 39.51 5.09
N HIS A 236 38.53 39.82 4.08
CA HIS A 236 39.20 41.11 3.91
C HIS A 236 39.13 41.58 2.45
N CYS A 237 38.92 42.87 2.22
CA CYS A 237 38.96 43.40 0.85
C CYS A 237 40.42 43.42 0.33
N PRO A 238 40.69 43.03 -0.93
CA PRO A 238 42.03 43.06 -1.52
C PRO A 238 42.57 44.48 -1.69
N THR A 239 43.90 44.62 -1.79
CA THR A 239 44.60 45.91 -1.91
C THR A 239 44.07 46.75 -3.08
N GLY A 240 43.60 47.97 -2.78
CA GLY A 240 42.97 48.89 -3.74
C GLY A 240 41.46 49.10 -3.54
N TYR A 241 40.80 48.25 -2.75
CA TYR A 241 39.44 48.47 -2.25
C TYR A 241 39.55 49.17 -0.90
N ARG A 242 38.95 50.36 -0.74
CA ARG A 242 39.06 51.16 0.50
C ARG A 242 37.81 50.95 1.35
N LEU A 243 38.00 50.69 2.65
CA LEU A 243 36.99 50.36 3.66
C LEU A 243 35.94 51.48 3.95
N LEU A 244 35.94 52.59 3.20
CA LEU A 244 35.09 53.76 3.48
C LEU A 244 33.65 53.65 2.95
N LEU A 245 33.30 52.55 2.28
CA LEU A 245 31.99 52.37 1.60
C LEU A 245 31.29 51.06 1.99
N CYS A 246 31.45 50.57 3.22
CA CYS A 246 30.58 49.50 3.72
C CYS A 246 29.20 50.10 4.08
N ILE A 247 28.39 50.40 3.06
CA ILE A 247 26.94 50.39 3.22
C ILE A 247 26.54 48.91 3.06
N ASP A 248 25.95 48.32 4.10
CA ASP A 248 25.42 46.96 4.10
C ASP A 248 26.41 45.82 3.74
N SER A 249 27.65 45.88 4.24
CA SER A 249 28.65 44.79 4.14
C SER A 249 29.18 44.45 2.71
N ILE A 250 29.20 45.44 1.80
CA ILE A 250 29.68 45.27 0.41
C ILE A 250 31.05 45.96 0.20
N CYS A 251 32.03 45.27 -0.41
CA CYS A 251 33.31 45.86 -0.84
C CYS A 251 33.14 46.56 -2.21
N PHE A 252 33.34 47.89 -2.29
CA PHE A 252 33.39 48.64 -3.56
C PHE A 252 34.82 49.01 -3.96
N GLY A 253 35.15 48.89 -5.26
CA GLY A 253 36.46 49.31 -5.77
C GLY A 253 36.50 49.54 -7.28
N SER A 254 37.20 50.58 -7.70
CA SER A 254 37.54 50.90 -9.09
C SER A 254 39.06 51.05 -9.20
N LYS A 255 39.65 50.44 -10.25
CA LYS A 255 41.09 50.59 -10.59
C LYS A 255 41.44 51.96 -11.19
N SER A 256 40.47 52.87 -11.37
CA SER A 256 40.67 54.17 -12.03
C SER A 256 40.17 55.32 -11.16
N SER A 257 41.09 56.22 -10.80
CA SER A 257 40.86 57.43 -10.01
C SER A 257 39.88 58.43 -10.66
N SER A 258 39.62 58.30 -11.97
CA SER A 258 38.74 59.20 -12.72
C SER A 258 37.27 58.73 -12.76
N LEU A 259 37.02 57.42 -12.95
CA LEU A 259 35.66 56.87 -12.86
C LEU A 259 35.10 56.87 -11.43
N PHE A 260 35.97 56.99 -10.43
CA PHE A 260 35.61 56.97 -9.01
C PHE A 260 34.66 58.11 -8.62
N LYS A 261 34.78 59.29 -9.23
CA LYS A 261 33.90 60.43 -8.94
C LYS A 261 32.52 60.28 -9.61
N THR A 262 32.48 59.70 -10.80
CA THR A 262 31.23 59.57 -11.58
C THR A 262 30.32 58.47 -11.01
N VAL A 263 30.89 57.34 -10.57
CA VAL A 263 30.11 56.24 -9.98
C VAL A 263 29.52 56.64 -8.61
N ILE A 264 30.27 57.41 -7.81
CA ILE A 264 29.78 57.96 -6.53
C ILE A 264 28.60 58.91 -6.75
N LEU A 265 28.66 59.79 -7.76
CA LEU A 265 27.56 60.71 -8.05
C LEU A 265 26.30 59.98 -8.53
N ILE A 266 26.44 58.97 -9.38
CA ILE A 266 25.29 58.23 -9.94
C ILE A 266 24.56 57.44 -8.85
N TYR A 267 25.28 56.83 -7.90
CA TYR A 267 24.66 56.04 -6.84
C TYR A 267 24.01 56.91 -5.75
N VAL A 268 24.64 58.03 -5.36
CA VAL A 268 24.05 58.99 -4.42
C VAL A 268 22.79 59.65 -4.99
N LEU A 269 22.69 59.82 -6.31
CA LEU A 269 21.49 60.34 -6.98
C LEU A 269 20.39 59.28 -7.21
N CYS A 270 20.67 57.99 -7.07
CA CYS A 270 19.69 56.90 -7.25
C CYS A 270 19.12 56.34 -5.94
N VAL A 271 19.71 56.70 -4.78
CA VAL A 271 19.34 56.14 -3.46
C VAL A 271 18.85 57.23 -2.47
N THR A 272 18.48 58.41 -2.99
CA THR A 272 17.65 59.41 -2.29
C THR A 272 16.32 59.54 -3.01
#